data_AF-A0A2T1D4B6-F1
#
_entry.id   AF-A0A2T1D4B6-F1
#
_cell.length_a   1.000
_cell.length_b   1.000
_cell.length_c   1.000
_cell.angle_alpha   90.00
_cell.angle_beta   90.00
_cell.angle_gamma   90.00
#
_symmetry.space_group_name_H-M   'P 1'
#
loop_
_entity.id
_entity.type
_entity.pdbx_description
1 polymer ?
#
loop_
_entity_poly.entity_id
_entity_poly.type
_entity_poly.pdbx_seq_one_letter_code
_entity_poly.pdbx_strand_id
1 'polypeptide(L)'
;MQRKKYFIPTAMTALVVFLLGGCGRNADLETVERFVTLAESAATEFSNIAGDIYDSCIRSAEYQPILLDSPPGVDAFELRQIRLNGCNEEPRQLEAELLTTHAVLIHYLRTMGRLAANETVNFDGVSAVRESFQAIPTLEPNHVQAGLGILDIFAAVLQVAVEQSRLRTIRQIVTLADSDLQTFVQGFTTITQRGYLSYLDREEAAIENYYRTYINGVLADGDTDTQSRTIFVMGLTGEWQAARESVRQRREVADRYVALMQEIASDHNSLKQKFEAGNPPTTAELSQLIEGHTVELEALVHELNIAFED
;
A
#
# COMPACT_ATOMS: atom_id res chain seq x y z
N MET A 1 -30.31 7.60 -73.77
CA MET A 1 -29.25 7.74 -72.74
C MET A 1 -29.19 6.43 -71.95
N GLN A 2 -28.47 5.44 -72.46
CA GLN A 2 -27.08 5.11 -72.12
C GLN A 2 -26.84 4.85 -70.62
N ARG A 3 -26.55 3.56 -70.38
CA ARG A 3 -26.15 2.80 -69.19
C ARG A 3 -25.23 3.54 -68.21
N LYS A 4 -25.38 3.21 -66.92
CA LYS A 4 -24.36 2.44 -66.19
C LYS A 4 -25.01 1.63 -65.05
N LYS A 5 -25.05 0.31 -65.27
CA LYS A 5 -25.11 -0.72 -64.23
C LYS A 5 -23.68 -0.89 -63.71
N TYR A 6 -23.51 -1.00 -62.40
CA TYR A 6 -22.40 -1.74 -61.81
C TYR A 6 -22.95 -2.74 -60.79
N PHE A 7 -22.32 -3.90 -60.80
CA PHE A 7 -22.76 -5.18 -60.26
C PHE A 7 -21.50 -5.73 -59.56
N ILE A 8 -21.60 -6.00 -58.24
CA ILE A 8 -21.01 -7.12 -57.44
C ILE A 8 -19.45 -7.25 -57.42
N PRO A 9 -18.74 -7.66 -56.31
CA PRO A 9 -19.13 -8.65 -55.28
C PRO A 9 -18.79 -8.39 -53.80
N THR A 10 -19.36 -9.30 -52.99
CA THR A 10 -18.92 -9.86 -51.70
C THR A 10 -17.41 -10.06 -51.51
N ALA A 11 -17.03 -10.11 -50.22
CA ALA A 11 -15.82 -10.70 -49.61
C ALA A 11 -14.65 -9.75 -49.31
N MET A 12 -14.49 -9.41 -48.02
CA MET A 12 -13.18 -9.53 -47.35
C MET A 12 -13.38 -9.68 -45.83
N THR A 13 -13.76 -10.90 -45.45
CA THR A 13 -13.17 -11.59 -44.30
C THR A 13 -11.64 -11.57 -44.49
N ALA A 14 -10.90 -11.43 -43.39
CA ALA A 14 -9.43 -11.45 -43.26
C ALA A 14 -8.72 -10.07 -43.26
N LEU A 15 -8.59 -9.51 -42.06
CA LEU A 15 -7.25 -9.26 -41.51
C LEU A 15 -7.24 -9.48 -39.98
N VAL A 16 -7.72 -10.65 -39.57
CA VAL A 16 -7.29 -11.30 -38.32
C VAL A 16 -5.99 -12.01 -38.64
N VAL A 17 -4.85 -11.30 -38.69
CA VAL A 17 -3.46 -11.78 -38.49
C VAL A 17 -2.55 -10.53 -38.46
N PHE A 18 -2.59 -9.75 -37.38
CA PHE A 18 -1.53 -8.76 -37.12
C PHE A 18 -1.16 -8.62 -35.63
N LEU A 19 -1.53 -9.59 -34.79
CA LEU A 19 -1.21 -9.55 -33.35
C LEU A 19 -0.21 -10.62 -32.88
N LEU A 20 0.44 -11.38 -33.77
CA LEU A 20 1.32 -12.49 -33.35
C LEU A 20 2.64 -12.58 -34.15
N GLY A 21 3.19 -11.47 -34.66
CA GLY A 21 4.39 -11.54 -35.52
C GLY A 21 5.43 -10.42 -35.37
N GLY A 22 5.27 -9.50 -34.42
CA GLY A 22 6.28 -8.47 -34.18
C GLY A 22 7.18 -8.88 -33.01
N CYS A 23 8.32 -9.52 -33.27
CA CYS A 23 9.43 -9.65 -32.31
C CYS A 23 10.15 -8.29 -32.11
N GLY A 24 9.39 -7.21 -31.96
CA GLY A 24 9.90 -5.90 -31.55
C GLY A 24 9.44 -5.68 -30.12
N ARG A 25 10.34 -5.21 -29.25
CA ARG A 25 10.00 -4.70 -27.92
C ARG A 25 8.76 -3.80 -28.04
N ASN A 26 7.61 -4.31 -27.62
CA ASN A 26 6.37 -3.55 -27.61
C ASN A 26 6.49 -2.60 -26.42
N ALA A 27 6.33 -1.29 -26.63
CA ALA A 27 6.36 -0.30 -25.54
C ALA A 27 5.40 -0.68 -24.39
N ASP A 28 4.31 -1.36 -24.73
CA ASP A 28 3.34 -1.91 -23.75
C ASP A 28 3.96 -2.94 -22.78
N LEU A 29 4.93 -3.75 -23.24
CA LEU A 29 5.62 -4.71 -22.38
C LEU A 29 6.57 -3.99 -21.41
N GLU A 30 7.24 -2.96 -21.89
CA GLU A 30 8.17 -2.14 -21.08
C GLU A 30 7.44 -1.41 -19.95
N THR A 31 6.27 -0.81 -20.23
CA THR A 31 5.42 -0.19 -19.20
C THR A 31 4.99 -1.20 -18.13
N VAL A 32 4.59 -2.41 -18.53
CA VAL A 32 4.18 -3.47 -17.61
C VAL A 32 5.36 -3.97 -16.76
N GLU A 33 6.52 -4.21 -17.37
CA GLU A 33 7.74 -4.62 -16.66
C GLU A 33 8.19 -3.56 -15.66
N ARG A 34 8.14 -2.28 -16.04
CA ARG A 34 8.44 -1.14 -15.15
C ARG A 34 7.48 -1.10 -13.97
N PHE A 35 6.17 -1.21 -14.21
CA PHE A 35 5.17 -1.23 -13.14
C PHE A 35 5.42 -2.37 -12.15
N VAL A 36 5.70 -3.59 -12.63
CA VAL A 36 5.97 -4.74 -11.76
C VAL A 36 7.23 -4.53 -10.94
N THR A 37 8.31 -4.08 -11.57
CA THR A 37 9.59 -3.82 -10.89
C THR A 37 9.42 -2.73 -9.83
N LEU A 38 8.66 -1.68 -10.16
CA LEU A 38 8.33 -0.62 -9.23
C LEU A 38 7.45 -1.11 -8.08
N ALA A 39 6.44 -1.95 -8.34
CA ALA A 39 5.64 -2.56 -7.29
C ALA A 39 6.48 -3.44 -6.35
N GLU A 40 7.47 -4.16 -6.88
CA GLU A 40 8.42 -4.93 -6.07
C GLU A 40 9.32 -4.02 -5.23
N SER A 41 9.83 -2.92 -5.80
CA SER A 41 10.62 -1.93 -5.04
C SER A 41 9.76 -1.25 -3.97
N ALA A 42 8.53 -0.89 -4.31
CA ALA A 42 7.59 -0.29 -3.38
C ALA A 42 7.28 -1.24 -2.23
N ALA A 43 7.26 -2.57 -2.46
CA ALA A 43 7.06 -3.55 -1.40
C ALA A 43 8.12 -3.46 -0.29
N THR A 44 9.36 -3.13 -0.65
CA THR A 44 10.42 -2.86 0.34
C THR A 44 10.09 -1.59 1.13
N GLU A 45 9.71 -0.50 0.47
CA GLU A 45 9.35 0.74 1.16
C GLU A 45 8.08 0.62 2.02
N PHE A 46 7.11 -0.18 1.59
CA PHE A 46 5.91 -0.45 2.37
C PHE A 46 6.18 -1.26 3.63
N SER A 47 7.30 -2.00 3.68
CA SER A 47 7.76 -2.60 4.93
C SER A 47 8.14 -1.57 5.98
N ASN A 48 8.56 -0.36 5.57
CA ASN A 48 8.82 0.76 6.48
C ASN A 48 7.53 1.23 7.16
N ILE A 49 6.41 1.33 6.42
CA ILE A 49 5.10 1.65 7.02
C ILE A 49 4.72 0.62 8.08
N ALA A 50 4.90 -0.67 7.79
CA ALA A 50 4.54 -1.73 8.72
C ALA A 50 5.45 -1.73 9.96
N GLY A 51 6.77 -1.62 9.76
CA GLY A 51 7.75 -1.52 10.86
C GLY A 51 7.49 -0.30 11.74
N ASP A 52 7.08 0.81 11.13
CA ASP A 52 6.81 2.05 11.86
C ASP A 52 5.61 1.97 12.80
N ILE A 53 4.74 0.95 12.70
CA ILE A 53 3.72 0.68 13.73
C ILE A 53 4.42 0.42 15.08
N TYR A 54 5.43 -0.44 15.09
CA TYR A 54 6.21 -0.75 16.27
C TYR A 54 7.08 0.45 16.67
N ASP A 55 7.79 1.05 15.72
CA ASP A 55 8.69 2.17 16.05
C ASP A 55 7.93 3.41 16.54
N SER A 56 6.72 3.66 16.04
CA SER A 56 5.82 4.71 16.54
C SER A 56 5.39 4.45 17.97
N CYS A 57 5.11 3.19 18.34
CA CYS A 57 4.87 2.83 19.73
C CYS A 57 6.09 3.12 20.61
N ILE A 58 7.29 2.76 20.15
CA ILE A 58 8.54 3.02 20.88
C ILE A 58 8.72 4.53 21.08
N ARG A 59 8.72 5.32 20.00
CA ARG A 59 8.86 6.79 20.07
C ARG A 59 7.80 7.42 20.97
N SER A 60 6.53 6.98 20.88
CA SER A 60 5.46 7.42 21.80
C SER A 60 5.80 7.18 23.26
N ALA A 61 6.39 6.03 23.58
CA ALA A 61 6.83 5.71 24.94
C ALA A 61 8.05 6.56 25.37
N GLU A 62 8.92 6.93 24.44
CA GLU A 62 10.07 7.79 24.70
C GLU A 62 9.69 9.23 25.03
N TYR A 63 8.63 9.74 24.41
CA TYR A 63 8.02 11.04 24.70
C TYR A 63 7.21 11.04 26.02
N GLN A 64 7.32 10.02 26.87
CA GLN A 64 6.77 10.09 28.22
C GLN A 64 7.59 11.09 29.08
N PRO A 65 6.98 12.18 29.59
CA PRO A 65 7.71 13.12 30.44
C PRO A 65 8.19 12.44 31.72
N ILE A 66 9.47 12.62 32.06
CA ILE A 66 10.08 12.02 33.28
C ILE A 66 9.99 12.96 34.49
N LEU A 67 9.81 14.27 34.24
CA LEU A 67 10.22 15.30 35.19
C LEU A 67 9.09 15.97 35.98
N LEU A 68 7.81 15.70 35.70
CA LEU A 68 6.70 16.45 36.31
C LEU A 68 5.53 15.51 36.63
N ASP A 69 5.25 15.33 37.93
CA ASP A 69 4.05 14.69 38.47
C ASP A 69 3.80 13.21 38.13
N SER A 70 4.77 12.33 38.37
CA SER A 70 4.38 10.93 38.59
C SER A 70 3.46 10.83 39.80
N PRO A 71 2.38 10.01 39.74
CA PRO A 71 1.57 9.72 40.91
C PRO A 71 2.46 9.31 42.10
N PRO A 72 2.11 9.68 43.34
CA PRO A 72 2.89 9.27 44.51
C PRO A 72 3.09 7.75 44.53
N GLY A 73 4.36 7.32 44.50
CA GLY A 73 4.73 5.90 44.51
C GLY A 73 4.89 5.25 43.13
N VAL A 74 4.83 6.00 42.04
CA VAL A 74 5.09 5.48 40.69
C VAL A 74 6.36 6.12 40.11
N ASP A 75 7.35 5.32 39.74
CA ASP A 75 8.56 5.81 39.09
C ASP A 75 8.26 6.10 37.60
N ALA A 76 8.56 7.32 37.14
CA ALA A 76 8.38 7.71 35.73
C ALA A 76 9.18 6.79 34.79
N PHE A 77 10.35 6.33 35.24
CA PHE A 77 11.18 5.39 34.50
C PHE A 77 10.49 4.02 34.37
N GLU A 78 9.88 3.54 35.46
CA GLU A 78 9.12 2.29 35.46
C GLU A 78 7.93 2.37 34.49
N LEU A 79 7.19 3.48 34.48
CA LEU A 79 6.09 3.70 33.52
C LEU A 79 6.58 3.69 32.07
N ARG A 80 7.71 4.32 31.77
CA ARG A 80 8.30 4.28 30.42
C ARG A 80 8.66 2.85 30.04
N GLN A 81 9.27 2.08 30.94
CA GLN A 81 9.60 0.67 30.68
C GLN A 81 8.37 -0.21 30.48
N ILE A 82 7.30 0.00 31.25
CA ILE A 82 6.03 -0.71 31.05
C ILE A 82 5.47 -0.43 29.65
N ARG A 83 5.49 0.83 29.19
CA ARG A 83 5.03 1.20 27.84
C ARG A 83 5.89 0.58 26.75
N LEU A 84 7.22 0.66 26.88
CA LEU A 84 8.16 0.04 25.93
C LEU A 84 7.95 -1.47 25.84
N ASN A 85 7.74 -2.14 26.98
CA ASN A 85 7.45 -3.57 27.00
C ASN A 85 6.12 -3.90 26.31
N GLY A 86 5.09 -3.06 26.51
CA GLY A 86 3.81 -3.19 25.83
C GLY A 86 3.91 -3.08 24.30
N CYS A 87 4.93 -2.42 23.77
CA CYS A 87 5.14 -2.36 22.33
C CYS A 87 5.51 -3.72 21.70
N ASN A 88 5.97 -4.70 22.49
CA ASN A 88 6.31 -6.03 21.98
C ASN A 88 5.12 -6.96 21.77
N GLU A 89 3.91 -6.53 22.13
CA GLU A 89 2.68 -7.30 21.98
C GLU A 89 1.91 -6.87 20.72
N GLU A 90 0.87 -6.05 20.89
CA GLU A 90 -0.05 -5.65 19.83
C GLU A 90 0.63 -4.96 18.63
N PRO A 91 1.58 -4.01 18.77
CA PRO A 91 2.20 -3.34 17.62
C PRO A 91 2.99 -4.29 16.72
N ARG A 92 3.81 -5.19 17.29
CA ARG A 92 4.57 -6.20 16.52
C ARG A 92 3.64 -7.15 15.78
N GLN A 93 2.52 -7.49 16.38
CA GLN A 93 1.51 -8.31 15.73
C GLN A 93 0.90 -7.57 14.53
N LEU A 94 0.48 -6.31 14.70
CA LEU A 94 -0.09 -5.50 13.63
C LEU A 94 0.92 -5.25 12.48
N GLU A 95 2.19 -5.05 12.80
CA GLU A 95 3.29 -5.00 11.82
C GLU A 95 3.30 -6.26 10.94
N ALA A 96 3.34 -7.44 11.56
CA ALA A 96 3.36 -8.72 10.84
C ALA A 96 2.10 -8.95 9.98
N GLU A 97 0.94 -8.53 10.49
CA GLU A 97 -0.34 -8.63 9.79
C GLU A 97 -0.41 -7.68 8.59
N LEU A 98 0.09 -6.45 8.71
CA LEU A 98 0.15 -5.50 7.61
C LEU A 98 1.14 -5.96 6.52
N LEU A 99 2.31 -6.47 6.90
CA LEU A 99 3.27 -7.08 5.97
C LEU A 99 2.65 -8.24 5.18
N THR A 100 1.93 -9.13 5.89
CA THR A 100 1.30 -10.30 5.27
C THR A 100 0.17 -9.88 4.32
N THR A 101 -0.65 -8.90 4.73
CA THR A 101 -1.71 -8.32 3.88
C THR A 101 -1.10 -7.68 2.63
N HIS A 102 -0.03 -6.91 2.80
CA HIS A 102 0.67 -6.28 1.68
C HIS A 102 1.24 -7.31 0.69
N ALA A 103 1.81 -8.41 1.19
CA ALA A 103 2.34 -9.48 0.35
C ALA A 103 1.28 -10.04 -0.63
N VAL A 104 0.02 -10.20 -0.19
CA VAL A 104 -1.07 -10.64 -1.07
C VAL A 104 -1.31 -9.65 -2.22
N LEU A 105 -1.33 -8.34 -1.95
CA LEU A 105 -1.48 -7.30 -2.98
C LEU A 105 -0.31 -7.32 -3.96
N ILE A 106 0.92 -7.42 -3.48
CA ILE A 106 2.11 -7.48 -4.35
C ILE A 106 2.10 -8.75 -5.21
N HIS A 107 1.75 -9.89 -4.63
CA HIS A 107 1.60 -11.13 -5.39
C HIS A 107 0.52 -10.99 -6.47
N TYR A 108 -0.58 -10.30 -6.17
CA TYR A 108 -1.63 -9.99 -7.13
C TYR A 108 -1.11 -9.12 -8.28
N LEU A 109 -0.49 -7.97 -7.97
CA LEU A 109 0.01 -7.01 -8.97
C LEU A 109 1.12 -7.64 -9.83
N ARG A 110 2.05 -8.37 -9.22
CA ARG A 110 3.12 -9.10 -9.92
C ARG A 110 2.55 -10.13 -10.89
N THR A 111 1.56 -10.91 -10.45
CA THR A 111 0.94 -11.93 -11.31
C THR A 111 0.24 -11.29 -12.49
N MET A 112 -0.53 -10.23 -12.27
CA MET A 112 -1.21 -9.49 -13.33
C MET A 112 -0.22 -8.88 -14.33
N GLY A 113 0.87 -8.28 -13.85
CA GLY A 113 1.89 -7.73 -14.71
C GLY A 113 2.63 -8.79 -15.53
N ARG A 114 3.06 -9.90 -14.92
CA ARG A 114 3.68 -11.01 -15.67
C ARG A 114 2.75 -11.61 -16.72
N LEU A 115 1.47 -11.78 -16.40
CA LEU A 115 0.46 -12.22 -17.37
C LEU A 115 0.30 -11.23 -18.52
N ALA A 116 0.27 -9.93 -18.22
CA ALA A 116 0.24 -8.89 -19.25
C ALA A 116 1.51 -8.91 -20.12
N ALA A 117 2.67 -9.17 -19.53
CA ALA A 117 3.96 -9.30 -20.19
C ALA A 117 4.16 -10.61 -20.98
N ASN A 118 3.20 -11.55 -20.92
CA ASN A 118 3.30 -12.90 -21.50
C ASN A 118 4.48 -13.71 -20.93
N GLU A 119 4.79 -13.49 -19.66
CA GLU A 119 5.79 -14.25 -18.91
C GLU A 119 5.16 -15.44 -18.18
N THR A 120 5.99 -16.45 -17.89
CA THR A 120 5.59 -17.57 -17.03
C THR A 120 5.40 -17.07 -15.60
N VAL A 121 4.20 -17.25 -15.07
CA VAL A 121 3.93 -16.97 -13.65
C VAL A 121 4.37 -18.17 -12.82
N ASN A 122 5.16 -17.92 -11.78
CA ASN A 122 5.53 -18.90 -10.76
C ASN A 122 4.92 -18.48 -9.42
N PHE A 123 4.48 -19.45 -8.63
CA PHE A 123 3.80 -19.27 -7.35
C PHE A 123 4.63 -19.70 -6.14
N ASP A 124 5.94 -19.81 -6.30
CA ASP A 124 6.83 -19.99 -5.16
C ASP A 124 6.50 -18.97 -4.06
N GLY A 125 6.23 -19.46 -2.85
CA GLY A 125 5.86 -18.65 -1.69
C GLY A 125 4.36 -18.42 -1.47
N VAL A 126 3.47 -18.70 -2.42
CA VAL A 126 2.01 -18.49 -2.23
C VAL A 126 1.43 -19.34 -1.11
N SER A 127 1.94 -20.56 -0.89
CA SER A 127 1.52 -21.38 0.26
C SER A 127 1.89 -20.73 1.59
N ALA A 128 3.10 -20.16 1.69
CA ALA A 128 3.55 -19.46 2.89
C ALA A 128 2.74 -18.19 3.14
N VAL A 129 2.43 -17.44 2.08
CA VAL A 129 1.52 -16.27 2.16
C VAL A 129 0.13 -16.70 2.61
N ARG A 130 -0.42 -17.77 2.04
CA ARG A 130 -1.73 -18.32 2.43
C ARG A 130 -1.77 -18.72 3.91
N GLU A 131 -0.79 -19.48 4.37
CA GLU A 131 -0.69 -19.95 5.76
C GLU A 131 -0.57 -18.77 6.73
N SER A 132 0.29 -17.81 6.42
CA SER A 132 0.47 -16.60 7.23
C SER A 132 -0.80 -15.76 7.27
N PHE A 133 -1.50 -15.64 6.14
CA PHE A 133 -2.71 -14.82 6.03
C PHE A 133 -3.91 -15.43 6.77
N GLN A 134 -4.04 -16.76 6.80
CA GLN A 134 -5.04 -17.46 7.63
C GLN A 134 -4.82 -17.27 9.13
N ALA A 135 -3.58 -16.98 9.53
CA ALA A 135 -3.19 -16.82 10.91
C ALA A 135 -3.31 -15.37 11.43
N ILE A 136 -3.92 -14.45 10.67
CA ILE A 136 -4.14 -13.05 11.07
C ILE A 136 -5.42 -12.94 11.92
N PRO A 137 -5.34 -12.80 13.25
CA PRO A 137 -6.54 -12.73 14.10
C PRO A 137 -7.23 -11.37 14.12
N THR A 138 -6.58 -10.28 13.71
CA THR A 138 -7.18 -8.93 13.75
C THR A 138 -8.06 -8.62 12.55
N LEU A 139 -7.90 -9.33 11.44
CA LEU A 139 -8.73 -9.16 10.26
C LEU A 139 -10.09 -9.82 10.45
N GLU A 140 -11.14 -9.11 10.03
CA GLU A 140 -12.46 -9.72 9.95
C GLU A 140 -12.45 -10.92 8.98
N PRO A 141 -13.18 -12.02 9.29
CA PRO A 141 -13.12 -13.25 8.50
C PRO A 141 -13.44 -13.09 7.01
N ASN A 142 -14.28 -12.11 6.64
CA ASN A 142 -14.59 -11.78 5.25
C ASN A 142 -13.37 -11.22 4.51
N HIS A 143 -12.54 -10.38 5.14
CA HIS A 143 -11.32 -9.85 4.53
C HIS A 143 -10.26 -10.95 4.35
N VAL A 144 -10.13 -11.85 5.34
CA VAL A 144 -9.26 -13.04 5.23
C VAL A 144 -9.75 -13.94 4.09
N GLN A 145 -11.05 -14.23 4.03
CA GLN A 145 -11.59 -15.07 2.96
C GLN A 145 -11.40 -14.45 1.58
N ALA A 146 -11.53 -13.13 1.47
CA ALA A 146 -11.31 -12.40 0.22
C ALA A 146 -9.84 -12.49 -0.25
N GLY A 147 -8.86 -12.24 0.64
CA GLY A 147 -7.45 -12.41 0.27
C GLY A 147 -7.11 -13.85 -0.13
N LEU A 148 -7.72 -14.85 0.53
CA LEU A 148 -7.60 -16.25 0.11
C LEU A 148 -8.22 -16.52 -1.26
N GLY A 149 -9.39 -15.94 -1.54
CA GLY A 149 -10.08 -16.03 -2.83
C GLY A 149 -9.23 -15.48 -3.98
N ILE A 150 -8.55 -14.34 -3.77
CA ILE A 150 -7.56 -13.81 -4.72
C ILE A 150 -6.48 -14.85 -5.04
N LEU A 151 -5.88 -15.47 -4.02
CA LEU A 151 -4.84 -16.49 -4.19
C LEU A 151 -5.36 -17.76 -4.87
N ASP A 152 -6.61 -18.17 -4.57
CA ASP A 152 -7.26 -19.33 -5.19
C ASP A 152 -7.53 -19.11 -6.69
N ILE A 153 -8.02 -17.92 -7.06
CA ILE A 153 -8.30 -17.57 -8.47
C ILE A 153 -7.02 -17.65 -9.29
N PHE A 154 -5.90 -17.20 -8.75
CA PHE A 154 -4.62 -17.30 -9.44
C PHE A 154 -4.18 -18.75 -9.66
N ALA A 155 -4.27 -19.58 -8.62
CA ALA A 155 -3.94 -20.99 -8.74
C ALA A 155 -4.83 -21.70 -9.80
N ALA A 156 -6.11 -21.34 -9.87
CA ALA A 156 -7.07 -21.92 -10.81
C ALA A 156 -6.85 -21.41 -12.25
N VAL A 157 -6.68 -20.10 -12.44
CA VAL A 157 -6.60 -19.51 -13.78
C VAL A 157 -5.29 -19.87 -14.49
N LEU A 158 -4.19 -20.08 -13.78
CA LEU A 158 -2.92 -20.46 -14.41
C LEU A 158 -2.85 -21.92 -14.85
N GLN A 159 -3.61 -22.82 -14.23
CA GLN A 159 -3.83 -24.16 -14.79
C GLN A 159 -4.50 -24.11 -16.18
N VAL A 160 -5.31 -23.07 -16.41
CA VAL A 160 -6.05 -22.85 -17.67
C VAL A 160 -5.25 -22.00 -18.66
N ALA A 161 -4.37 -21.12 -18.18
CA ALA A 161 -3.60 -20.17 -18.98
C ALA A 161 -2.60 -20.83 -19.94
N VAL A 162 -2.12 -22.05 -19.64
CA VAL A 162 -1.23 -22.82 -20.52
C VAL A 162 -1.93 -23.18 -21.86
N GLU A 163 -3.27 -23.17 -21.91
CA GLU A 163 -4.06 -23.59 -23.07
C GLU A 163 -4.85 -22.44 -23.75
N GLN A 164 -4.99 -21.28 -23.11
CA GLN A 164 -5.87 -20.18 -23.56
C GLN A 164 -5.08 -18.92 -23.97
N SER A 165 -5.74 -18.01 -24.71
CA SER A 165 -5.12 -16.73 -25.08
C SER A 165 -5.04 -15.78 -23.87
N ARG A 166 -3.92 -15.04 -23.76
CA ARG A 166 -3.65 -14.04 -22.69
C ARG A 166 -4.84 -13.17 -22.32
N LEU A 167 -5.52 -12.58 -23.31
CA LEU A 167 -6.65 -11.69 -23.07
C LEU A 167 -7.84 -12.41 -22.41
N ARG A 168 -8.05 -13.68 -22.72
CA ARG A 168 -9.11 -14.49 -22.09
C ARG A 168 -8.76 -14.81 -20.63
N THR A 169 -7.50 -15.12 -20.35
CA THR A 169 -6.98 -15.32 -18.99
C THR A 169 -7.13 -14.05 -18.15
N ILE A 170 -6.68 -12.90 -18.66
CA ILE A 170 -6.84 -11.60 -17.98
C ILE A 170 -8.32 -11.31 -17.73
N ARG A 171 -9.19 -11.50 -18.73
CA ARG A 171 -10.63 -11.34 -18.56
C ARG A 171 -11.16 -12.19 -17.41
N GLN A 172 -10.80 -13.47 -17.35
CA GLN A 172 -11.24 -14.37 -16.29
C GLN A 172 -10.79 -13.89 -14.91
N ILE A 173 -9.51 -13.56 -14.73
CA ILE A 173 -8.99 -13.07 -13.45
C ILE A 173 -9.72 -11.80 -13.04
N VAL A 174 -9.80 -10.82 -13.94
CA VAL A 174 -10.45 -9.53 -13.62
C VAL A 174 -11.91 -9.73 -13.24
N THR A 175 -12.65 -10.60 -13.94
CA THR A 175 -14.06 -10.84 -13.59
C THR A 175 -14.25 -11.61 -12.29
N LEU A 176 -13.39 -12.59 -12.00
CA LEU A 176 -13.53 -13.47 -10.84
C LEU A 176 -12.98 -12.83 -9.56
N ALA A 177 -11.83 -12.13 -9.65
CA ALA A 177 -11.11 -11.62 -8.49
C ALA A 177 -11.65 -10.29 -7.99
N ASP A 178 -12.51 -9.61 -8.75
CA ASP A 178 -12.91 -8.24 -8.43
C ASP A 178 -13.58 -8.11 -7.06
N SER A 179 -14.60 -8.93 -6.77
CA SER A 179 -15.32 -8.87 -5.49
C SER A 179 -14.38 -9.11 -4.30
N ASP A 180 -13.47 -10.06 -4.46
CA ASP A 180 -12.48 -10.39 -3.45
C ASP A 180 -11.44 -9.27 -3.31
N LEU A 181 -10.98 -8.67 -4.42
CA LEU A 181 -10.07 -7.53 -4.42
C LEU A 181 -10.69 -6.31 -3.72
N GLN A 182 -11.94 -5.96 -4.01
CA GLN A 182 -12.64 -4.86 -3.34
C GLN A 182 -12.70 -5.09 -1.82
N THR A 183 -13.15 -6.28 -1.42
CA THR A 183 -13.28 -6.66 0.00
C THR A 183 -11.92 -6.66 0.68
N PHE A 184 -10.89 -7.16 -0.01
CA PHE A 184 -9.55 -7.23 0.52
C PHE A 184 -8.91 -5.84 0.70
N VAL A 185 -9.05 -4.95 -0.28
CA VAL A 185 -8.57 -3.55 -0.20
C VAL A 185 -9.29 -2.77 0.89
N GLN A 186 -10.57 -3.07 1.16
CA GLN A 186 -11.29 -2.51 2.31
C GLN A 186 -10.70 -2.99 3.65
N GLY A 187 -10.36 -4.28 3.76
CA GLY A 187 -9.69 -4.83 4.93
C GLY A 187 -8.30 -4.20 5.15
N PHE A 188 -7.51 -4.09 4.08
CA PHE A 188 -6.22 -3.40 4.08
C PHE A 188 -6.35 -1.95 4.56
N THR A 189 -7.29 -1.19 3.98
CA THR A 189 -7.61 0.19 4.40
C THR A 189 -7.90 0.25 5.90
N THR A 190 -8.68 -0.71 6.40
CA THR A 190 -9.07 -0.76 7.81
C THR A 190 -7.86 -0.99 8.72
N ILE A 191 -6.95 -1.91 8.38
CA ILE A 191 -5.72 -2.12 9.16
C ILE A 191 -4.84 -0.87 9.14
N THR A 192 -4.63 -0.24 7.99
CA THR A 192 -3.78 0.96 7.91
C THR A 192 -4.38 2.10 8.72
N GLN A 193 -5.68 2.37 8.60
CA GLN A 193 -6.34 3.46 9.29
C GLN A 193 -6.51 3.22 10.79
N ARG A 194 -6.94 2.03 11.21
CA ARG A 194 -7.20 1.72 12.63
C ARG A 194 -5.96 1.24 13.36
N GLY A 195 -5.03 0.59 12.66
CA GLY A 195 -3.74 0.17 13.18
C GLY A 195 -2.75 1.32 13.09
N TYR A 196 -2.10 1.49 11.95
CA TYR A 196 -0.96 2.38 11.80
C TYR A 196 -1.25 3.85 12.14
N LEU A 197 -2.27 4.46 11.52
CA LEU A 197 -2.57 5.88 11.77
C LEU A 197 -2.94 6.16 13.24
N SER A 198 -3.52 5.17 13.94
CA SER A 198 -3.81 5.31 15.37
C SER A 198 -2.54 5.35 16.25
N TYR A 199 -1.45 4.69 15.82
CA TYR A 199 -0.16 4.79 16.51
C TYR A 199 0.48 6.14 16.25
N LEU A 200 0.40 6.67 15.02
CA LEU A 200 0.82 8.04 14.72
C LEU A 200 0.03 9.09 15.51
N ASP A 201 -1.28 8.91 15.72
CA ASP A 201 -2.09 9.76 16.60
C ASP A 201 -1.57 9.76 18.05
N ARG A 202 -1.20 8.58 18.56
CA ARG A 202 -0.63 8.43 19.91
C ARG A 202 0.75 9.06 20.02
N GLU A 203 1.57 8.93 18.98
CA GLU A 203 2.90 9.54 18.90
C GLU A 203 2.79 11.07 18.90
N GLU A 204 1.92 11.64 18.07
CA GLU A 204 1.69 13.09 18.05
C GLU A 204 1.22 13.60 19.42
N ALA A 205 0.27 12.91 20.05
CA ALA A 205 -0.21 13.26 21.39
C ALA A 205 0.90 13.17 22.44
N ALA A 206 1.78 12.17 22.36
CA ALA A 206 2.92 12.00 23.25
C ALA A 206 3.95 13.13 23.05
N ILE A 207 4.29 13.46 21.80
CA ILE A 207 5.14 14.60 21.42
C ILE A 207 4.58 15.89 22.00
N GLU A 208 3.30 16.17 21.77
CA GLU A 208 2.65 17.37 22.26
C GLU A 208 2.70 17.46 23.79
N ASN A 209 2.37 16.37 24.48
CA ASN A 209 2.41 16.31 25.93
C ASN A 209 3.83 16.52 26.47
N TYR A 210 4.83 15.88 25.85
CA TYR A 210 6.25 16.04 26.19
C TYR A 210 6.67 17.49 26.13
N TYR A 211 6.66 18.09 24.94
CA TYR A 211 7.21 19.43 24.75
C TYR A 211 6.43 20.49 25.53
N ARG A 212 5.09 20.39 25.62
CA ARG A 212 4.30 21.29 26.47
C ARG A 212 4.72 21.21 27.94
N THR A 213 4.92 19.99 28.45
CA THR A 213 5.31 19.76 29.85
C THR A 213 6.66 20.39 30.16
N TYR A 214 7.68 20.15 29.34
CA TYR A 214 9.02 20.70 29.53
C TYR A 214 9.08 22.21 29.34
N ILE A 215 8.45 22.74 28.29
CA ILE A 215 8.41 24.19 28.03
C ILE A 215 7.71 24.91 29.21
N ASN A 216 6.57 24.41 29.66
CA ASN A 216 5.85 25.00 30.79
C ASN A 216 6.66 24.92 32.09
N GLY A 217 7.36 23.81 32.33
CA GLY A 217 8.24 23.66 33.50
C GLY A 217 9.35 24.72 33.53
N VAL A 218 10.00 24.94 32.39
CA VAL A 218 11.05 25.95 32.23
C VAL A 218 10.52 27.38 32.35
N LEU A 219 9.31 27.64 31.85
CA LEU A 219 8.67 28.95 31.97
C LEU A 219 8.21 29.24 33.41
N ALA A 220 7.80 28.21 34.14
CA ALA A 220 7.38 28.30 35.54
C ALA A 220 8.58 28.43 36.50
N ASP A 221 9.76 27.94 36.11
CA ASP A 221 10.99 28.11 36.87
C ASP A 221 11.46 29.58 36.83
N GLY A 222 11.31 30.26 37.96
CA GLY A 222 11.63 31.67 38.16
C GLY A 222 13.11 31.95 38.41
N ASP A 223 13.92 30.91 38.65
CA ASP A 223 15.33 31.05 39.05
C ASP A 223 16.31 31.04 37.86
N THR A 224 15.84 30.72 36.65
CA THR A 224 16.67 30.70 35.44
C THR A 224 16.78 32.10 34.79
N ASP A 225 18.01 32.50 34.43
CA ASP A 225 18.26 33.74 33.67
C ASP A 225 17.39 33.83 32.41
N THR A 226 16.85 35.02 32.13
CA THR A 226 15.85 35.22 31.08
C THR A 226 16.39 34.89 29.69
N GLN A 227 17.65 35.24 29.40
CA GLN A 227 18.24 34.97 28.10
C GLN A 227 18.46 33.46 27.90
N SER A 228 19.01 32.78 28.91
CA SER A 228 19.22 31.34 28.88
C SER A 228 17.90 30.56 28.69
N ARG A 229 16.85 30.99 29.41
CA ARG A 229 15.50 30.43 29.28
C ARG A 229 14.92 30.59 27.88
N THR A 230 15.05 31.78 27.28
CA THR A 230 14.55 32.03 25.92
C THR A 230 15.22 31.11 24.90
N ILE A 231 16.55 30.97 24.96
CA ILE A 231 17.30 30.11 24.05
C ILE A 231 16.85 28.65 24.20
N PHE A 232 16.70 28.16 25.44
CA PHE A 232 16.26 26.80 25.70
C PHE A 232 14.85 26.52 25.15
N VAL A 233 13.88 27.41 25.42
CA VAL A 233 12.50 27.26 24.93
C VAL A 233 12.44 27.32 23.40
N MET A 234 13.24 28.16 22.75
CA MET A 234 13.33 28.20 21.29
C MET A 234 13.86 26.88 20.71
N GLY A 235 14.89 26.30 21.34
CA GLY A 235 15.41 24.98 20.96
C GLY A 235 14.35 23.90 21.03
N LEU A 236 13.68 23.77 22.19
CA LEU A 236 12.58 22.82 22.37
C LEU A 236 11.42 23.04 21.39
N THR A 237 11.09 24.28 21.07
CA THR A 237 10.04 24.60 20.10
C THR A 237 10.42 24.14 18.69
N GLY A 238 11.68 24.30 18.30
CA GLY A 238 12.19 23.81 17.02
C GLY A 238 12.14 22.29 16.91
N GLU A 239 12.61 21.58 17.94
CA GLU A 239 12.53 20.12 18.00
C GLU A 239 11.08 19.62 18.00
N TRP A 240 10.20 20.29 18.74
CA TRP A 240 8.77 19.98 18.76
C TRP A 240 8.15 20.07 17.36
N GLN A 241 8.45 21.14 16.62
CA GLN A 241 7.96 21.33 15.26
C GLN A 241 8.49 20.25 14.32
N ALA A 242 9.77 19.92 14.40
CA ALA A 242 10.38 18.87 13.58
C ALA A 242 9.75 17.49 13.85
N ALA A 243 9.56 17.13 15.13
CA ALA A 243 8.94 15.86 15.51
C ALA A 243 7.48 15.75 14.99
N ARG A 244 6.70 16.84 15.11
CA ARG A 244 5.33 16.86 14.57
C ARG A 244 5.30 16.80 13.05
N GLU A 245 6.21 17.47 12.38
CA GLU A 245 6.33 17.45 10.93
C GLU A 245 6.66 16.04 10.42
N SER A 246 7.55 15.32 11.09
CA SER A 246 7.85 13.91 10.77
C SER A 246 6.61 13.01 10.90
N VAL A 247 5.82 13.15 11.98
CA VAL A 247 4.55 12.40 12.11
C VAL A 247 3.55 12.78 11.01
N ARG A 248 3.44 14.06 10.66
CA ARG A 248 2.56 14.55 9.59
C ARG A 248 2.92 13.94 8.24
N GLN A 249 4.19 13.94 7.87
CA GLN A 249 4.66 13.38 6.59
C GLN A 249 4.33 11.89 6.48
N ARG A 250 4.61 11.11 7.52
CA ARG A 250 4.29 9.66 7.54
C ARG A 250 2.80 9.39 7.43
N ARG A 251 1.96 10.20 8.07
CA ARG A 251 0.49 10.13 7.92
C ARG A 251 0.05 10.39 6.49
N GLU A 252 0.55 11.48 5.88
CA GLU A 252 0.19 11.86 4.51
C GLU A 252 0.55 10.77 3.51
N VAL A 253 1.73 10.17 3.66
CA VAL A 253 2.18 9.07 2.79
C VAL A 253 1.33 7.81 2.99
N ALA A 254 0.97 7.47 4.23
CA ALA A 254 0.07 6.34 4.49
C ALA A 254 -1.34 6.56 3.93
N ASP A 255 -1.88 7.77 4.04
CA ASP A 255 -3.18 8.13 3.45
C ASP A 255 -3.14 8.06 1.92
N ARG A 256 -2.07 8.57 1.29
CA ARG A 256 -1.86 8.43 -0.16
C ARG A 256 -1.75 6.98 -0.59
N TYR A 257 -1.09 6.15 0.20
CA TYR A 257 -0.97 4.73 -0.10
C TYR A 257 -2.34 4.02 -0.07
N VAL A 258 -3.14 4.28 0.96
CA VAL A 258 -4.53 3.78 1.02
C VAL A 258 -5.33 4.25 -0.18
N ALA A 259 -5.22 5.53 -0.56
CA ALA A 259 -5.91 6.08 -1.72
C ALA A 259 -5.50 5.38 -3.02
N LEU A 260 -4.20 5.14 -3.24
CA LEU A 260 -3.71 4.42 -4.41
C LEU A 260 -4.25 2.99 -4.49
N MET A 261 -4.31 2.26 -3.36
CA MET A 261 -4.88 0.91 -3.35
C MET A 261 -6.38 0.90 -3.68
N GLN A 262 -7.12 1.90 -3.19
CA GLN A 262 -8.54 2.09 -3.50
C GLN A 262 -8.76 2.45 -4.97
N GLU A 263 -7.89 3.29 -5.55
CA GLU A 263 -7.92 3.64 -6.97
C GLU A 263 -7.67 2.42 -7.85
N ILE A 264 -6.64 1.62 -7.56
CA ILE A 264 -6.36 0.36 -8.27
C ILE A 264 -7.57 -0.58 -8.20
N ALA A 265 -8.20 -0.71 -7.03
CA ALA A 265 -9.42 -1.52 -6.88
C ALA A 265 -10.58 -0.96 -7.73
N SER A 266 -10.80 0.35 -7.72
CA SER A 266 -11.84 1.00 -8.53
C SER A 266 -11.62 0.78 -10.03
N ASP A 267 -10.39 0.91 -10.50
CA ASP A 267 -10.03 0.71 -11.89
C ASP A 267 -10.14 -0.76 -12.29
N HIS A 268 -9.81 -1.69 -11.39
CA HIS A 268 -10.08 -3.11 -11.59
C HIS A 268 -11.56 -3.41 -11.82
N ASN A 269 -12.45 -2.83 -11.00
CA ASN A 269 -13.90 -2.97 -11.19
C ASN A 269 -14.36 -2.35 -12.52
N SER A 270 -13.78 -1.22 -12.93
CA SER A 270 -14.04 -0.60 -14.24
C SER A 270 -13.63 -1.51 -15.40
N LEU A 271 -12.50 -2.21 -15.28
CA LEU A 271 -12.05 -3.22 -16.25
C LEU A 271 -13.01 -4.41 -16.32
N LYS A 272 -13.48 -4.92 -15.17
CA LYS A 272 -14.49 -5.97 -15.12
C LYS A 272 -15.76 -5.57 -15.86
N GLN A 273 -16.29 -4.37 -15.59
CA GLN A 273 -17.51 -3.89 -16.24
C GLN A 273 -17.35 -3.83 -17.77
N LYS A 274 -16.20 -3.37 -18.27
CA LYS A 274 -15.86 -3.38 -19.71
C LYS A 274 -15.87 -4.82 -20.28
N PHE A 275 -15.27 -5.77 -19.57
CA PHE A 275 -15.27 -7.18 -19.99
C PHE A 275 -16.64 -7.84 -19.99
N GLU A 276 -17.48 -7.55 -18.99
CA GLU A 276 -18.85 -8.06 -18.88
C GLU A 276 -19.77 -7.47 -19.95
N ALA A 277 -19.59 -6.19 -20.28
CA ALA A 277 -20.31 -5.50 -21.35
C ALA A 277 -19.91 -5.94 -22.77
N GLY A 278 -18.90 -6.82 -22.92
CA GLY A 278 -18.39 -7.25 -24.22
C GLY A 278 -17.56 -6.19 -24.95
N ASN A 279 -17.13 -5.15 -24.24
CA ASN A 279 -16.30 -4.06 -24.74
C ASN A 279 -14.92 -4.10 -24.06
N PRO A 280 -14.10 -5.14 -24.30
CA PRO A 280 -12.82 -5.27 -23.63
C PRO A 280 -11.93 -4.06 -23.93
N PRO A 281 -11.13 -3.60 -22.94
CA PRO A 281 -10.22 -2.49 -23.15
C PRO A 281 -9.21 -2.82 -24.24
N THR A 282 -8.86 -1.82 -25.03
CA THR A 282 -7.75 -1.87 -25.98
C THR A 282 -6.42 -1.96 -25.22
N THR A 283 -5.38 -2.44 -25.90
CA THR A 283 -4.03 -2.46 -25.32
C THR A 283 -3.58 -1.05 -24.91
N ALA A 284 -3.88 -0.02 -25.71
CA ALA A 284 -3.54 1.36 -25.38
C ALA A 284 -4.24 1.86 -24.10
N GLU A 285 -5.52 1.52 -23.90
CA GLU A 285 -6.23 1.87 -22.66
C GLU A 285 -5.62 1.17 -21.44
N LEU A 286 -5.23 -0.10 -21.57
CA LEU A 286 -4.55 -0.84 -20.49
C LEU A 286 -3.17 -0.25 -20.19
N SER A 287 -2.38 0.06 -21.22
CA SER A 287 -1.06 0.67 -21.06
C SER A 287 -1.16 2.04 -20.39
N GLN A 288 -2.14 2.87 -20.78
CA GLN A 288 -2.37 4.17 -20.16
C GLN A 288 -2.76 4.05 -18.68
N LEU A 289 -3.61 3.07 -18.34
CA LEU A 289 -4.00 2.80 -16.96
C LEU A 289 -2.78 2.39 -16.10
N ILE A 290 -1.97 1.45 -16.60
CA ILE A 290 -0.77 0.97 -15.91
C ILE A 290 0.27 2.09 -15.77
N GLU A 291 0.49 2.89 -16.81
CA GLU A 291 1.39 4.04 -16.75
C GLU A 291 0.93 5.05 -15.68
N GLY A 292 -0.37 5.32 -15.59
CA GLY A 292 -0.94 6.18 -14.54
C GLY A 292 -0.61 5.69 -13.14
N HIS A 293 -0.87 4.42 -12.84
CA HIS A 293 -0.51 3.82 -11.55
C HIS A 293 1.01 3.75 -11.33
N THR A 294 1.81 3.59 -12.39
CA THR A 294 3.27 3.59 -12.31
C THR A 294 3.78 4.94 -11.82
N VAL A 295 3.28 6.04 -12.40
CA VAL A 295 3.67 7.40 -12.01
C VAL A 295 3.27 7.70 -10.56
N GLU A 296 2.06 7.35 -10.16
CA GLU A 296 1.60 7.56 -8.78
C GLU A 296 2.40 6.72 -7.78
N LEU A 297 2.71 5.47 -8.11
CA LEU A 297 3.52 4.60 -7.26
C LEU A 297 4.97 5.09 -7.15
N GLU A 298 5.56 5.63 -8.23
CA GLU A 298 6.89 6.23 -8.22
C GLU A 298 6.93 7.45 -7.29
N ALA A 299 5.93 8.32 -7.38
CA ALA A 299 5.80 9.47 -6.49
C ALA A 299 5.65 9.02 -5.03
N LEU A 300 4.83 8.00 -4.77
CA LEU A 300 4.62 7.45 -3.44
C LEU A 300 5.89 6.84 -2.86
N VAL A 301 6.64 6.05 -3.65
CA VAL A 301 7.94 5.49 -3.24
C VAL A 301 8.94 6.58 -2.89
N HIS A 302 8.99 7.66 -3.68
CA HIS A 302 9.86 8.79 -3.37
C HIS A 302 9.48 9.46 -2.04
N GLU A 303 8.19 9.67 -1.80
CA GLU A 303 7.72 10.27 -0.55
C GLU A 303 7.90 9.34 0.66
N LEU A 304 7.78 8.03 0.48
CA LEU A 304 8.10 7.04 1.51
C LEU A 304 9.56 7.18 1.94
N ASN A 305 10.49 7.25 0.99
CA ASN A 305 11.90 7.44 1.30
C ASN A 305 12.11 8.73 2.11
N ILE A 306 11.48 9.85 1.73
CA ILE A 306 11.60 11.10 2.49
C ILE A 306 11.00 10.97 3.90
N ALA A 307 9.83 10.35 4.04
CA ALA A 307 9.11 10.26 5.31
C ALA A 307 9.77 9.31 6.32
N PHE A 308 10.62 8.39 5.84
CA PHE A 308 11.32 7.38 6.64
C PHE A 308 12.86 7.50 6.60
N GLU A 309 13.40 8.59 6.03
CA GLU A 309 14.81 8.95 6.13
C GLU A 309 15.11 9.51 7.53
N ASP A 310 15.66 8.67 8.41
CA ASP A 310 16.24 9.06 9.72
C ASP A 310 17.74 9.44 9.59
#